data_AF-A0A1U7HV82-F1
#
_entry.id   AF-A0A1U7HV82-F1
#
_cell.length_a   1.000
_cell.length_b   1.000
_cell.length_c   1.000
_cell.angle_alpha   90.00
_cell.angle_beta   90.00
_cell.angle_gamma   90.00
#
_symmetry.space_group_name_H-M   'P 1'
#
loop_
_entity.id
_entity.type
_entity.pdbx_description
1 polymer ?
#
loop_
_entity_poly.entity_id
_entity_poly.type
_entity_poly.pdbx_seq_one_letter_code
_entity_poly.pdbx_strand_id
1 'polypeptide(L)'
;MTKVKKDVEQQKPLGRYLIEAGFISSEQLKAALAAQRSGKKRLGEILVKKGWIRHQTLDYLIEKVVLPERSSQKNLRLVQKDYQHHLESVNTNQLVNIPRQKLEIPVSPYKTTRLLFYIAVALLGAHLVGQFTEHFLPNYFFRNFIAEQLNLDRELNIPTLYAMGLLLISSILLAIVAYAKHVRGDRQVRHWVALSIIFLCLAIDEITSLHERMTDPLRSMLNTNGWLHYAWIIPGIVFVLVCLLVFAKFLKNLPSKTRQLILLAGVIFVSGAIGIEAIGGYYAQVYGEQNMGYALIAGIEEFFEMLGVIIFIYALLSHIDDAMKGLSVRFEIVAHRPPNTVHSS
;
A
#
# COMPACT_ATOMS: atom_id res chain seq x y z
N MET A 1 48.12 -14.02 -16.46
CA MET A 1 47.15 -13.77 -17.55
C MET A 1 46.63 -15.10 -18.06
N THR A 2 45.69 -15.66 -17.32
CA THR A 2 45.25 -17.06 -17.45
C THR A 2 43.78 -17.03 -17.88
N LYS A 3 43.50 -16.60 -19.11
CA LYS A 3 42.11 -16.48 -19.61
C LYS A 3 41.95 -16.48 -21.13
N VAL A 4 42.87 -17.09 -21.88
CA VAL A 4 42.82 -17.09 -23.38
C VAL A 4 42.89 -18.51 -23.97
N LYS A 5 42.65 -19.57 -23.19
CA LYS A 5 42.79 -20.97 -23.67
C LYS A 5 41.60 -21.90 -23.38
N LYS A 6 40.38 -21.39 -23.25
CA LYS A 6 39.19 -22.22 -23.01
C LYS A 6 37.97 -22.00 -23.91
N ASP A 7 38.14 -21.35 -25.07
CA ASP A 7 37.06 -21.19 -26.06
C ASP A 7 37.24 -22.09 -27.29
N VAL A 8 37.52 -23.37 -27.05
CA VAL A 8 37.34 -24.43 -28.05
C VAL A 8 36.66 -25.62 -27.38
N GLU A 9 35.39 -25.45 -26.97
CA GLU A 9 34.55 -26.57 -26.55
C GLU A 9 33.53 -26.91 -27.65
N GLN A 10 33.80 -28.07 -28.24
CA GLN A 10 33.35 -28.57 -29.53
C GLN A 10 31.95 -29.19 -29.42
N GLN A 11 31.21 -29.21 -30.53
CA GLN A 11 29.92 -29.90 -30.65
C GLN A 11 29.96 -31.28 -29.98
N LYS A 12 28.92 -31.63 -29.22
CA LYS A 12 28.83 -32.92 -28.52
C LYS A 12 29.16 -34.07 -29.49
N PRO A 13 30.20 -34.87 -29.21
CA PRO A 13 30.66 -35.89 -30.14
C PRO A 13 29.66 -37.06 -30.19
N LEU A 14 29.57 -37.73 -31.34
CA LEU A 14 28.62 -38.83 -31.58
C LEU A 14 28.72 -39.94 -30.52
N GLY A 15 29.92 -40.29 -30.09
CA GLY A 15 30.13 -41.32 -29.06
C GLY A 15 29.41 -41.02 -27.74
N ARG A 16 29.26 -39.74 -27.36
CA ARG A 16 28.55 -39.36 -26.14
C ARG A 16 27.04 -39.55 -26.28
N TYR A 17 26.48 -39.25 -27.45
CA TYR A 17 25.07 -39.55 -27.74
C TYR A 17 24.76 -41.04 -27.64
N LEU A 18 25.67 -41.89 -28.14
CA LEU A 18 25.47 -43.32 -28.13
C LEU A 18 25.55 -43.92 -26.72
N ILE A 19 26.39 -43.36 -25.84
CA ILE A 19 26.41 -43.74 -24.42
C ILE A 19 25.14 -43.28 -23.71
N GLU A 20 24.75 -42.01 -23.88
CA GLU A 20 23.59 -41.45 -23.19
C GLU A 20 22.27 -42.12 -23.62
N ALA A 21 22.17 -42.51 -24.88
CA ALA A 21 21.04 -43.30 -25.38
C ALA A 21 21.11 -44.79 -25.00
N GLY A 22 22.15 -45.23 -24.28
CA GLY A 22 22.31 -46.60 -23.79
C GLY A 22 22.69 -47.63 -24.87
N PHE A 23 23.03 -47.19 -26.09
CA PHE A 23 23.36 -48.11 -27.17
C PHE A 23 24.76 -48.72 -27.05
N ILE A 24 25.70 -48.03 -26.39
CA ILE A 24 27.04 -48.55 -26.10
C ILE A 24 27.48 -48.15 -24.69
N SER A 25 28.37 -48.96 -24.11
CA SER A 25 29.04 -48.61 -22.86
C SER A 25 30.27 -47.72 -23.08
N SER A 26 30.72 -47.06 -22.02
CA SER A 26 31.98 -46.28 -22.03
C SER A 26 33.19 -47.12 -22.44
N GLU A 27 33.23 -48.40 -22.07
CA GLU A 27 34.32 -49.31 -22.43
C GLU A 27 34.27 -49.69 -23.92
N GLN A 28 33.08 -49.93 -24.48
CA GLN A 28 32.91 -50.14 -25.92
C GLN A 28 33.31 -48.90 -26.72
N LEU A 29 32.97 -47.69 -26.23
CA LEU A 29 33.42 -46.45 -26.88
C LEU A 29 34.93 -46.30 -26.86
N LYS A 30 35.60 -46.56 -25.71
CA LYS A 30 37.07 -46.53 -25.61
C LYS A 30 37.72 -47.51 -26.60
N ALA A 31 37.22 -48.74 -26.67
CA ALA A 31 37.73 -49.75 -27.59
C ALA A 31 37.53 -49.33 -29.05
N ALA A 32 36.37 -48.76 -29.40
CA ALA A 32 36.08 -48.27 -30.73
C ALA A 32 36.99 -47.08 -31.12
N LEU A 33 37.24 -46.16 -30.19
CA LEU A 33 38.14 -45.02 -30.39
C LEU A 33 39.61 -45.46 -30.55
N ALA A 34 40.05 -46.46 -29.78
CA ALA A 34 41.37 -47.05 -29.95
C ALA A 34 41.52 -47.68 -31.35
N ALA A 35 40.51 -48.43 -31.80
CA ALA A 35 40.47 -48.98 -33.15
C ALA A 35 40.41 -47.89 -34.25
N GLN A 36 39.74 -46.76 -33.98
CA GLN A 36 39.68 -45.61 -34.88
C GLN A 36 41.04 -44.92 -35.03
N ARG A 37 41.89 -44.93 -34.00
CA ARG A 37 43.23 -44.32 -34.09
C ARG A 37 44.17 -45.11 -35.01
N SER A 38 43.99 -46.43 -35.09
CA SER A 38 44.83 -47.33 -35.89
C SER A 38 44.31 -47.56 -37.32
N GLY A 39 43.16 -47.00 -37.71
CA GLY A 39 42.59 -47.20 -39.04
C GLY A 39 41.72 -46.04 -39.53
N LYS A 40 41.56 -45.90 -40.84
CA LYS A 40 40.81 -44.78 -41.46
C LYS A 40 39.26 -44.88 -41.37
N LYS A 41 38.71 -45.77 -40.53
CA LYS A 41 37.25 -45.99 -40.45
C LYS A 41 36.57 -45.00 -39.51
N ARG A 42 35.31 -44.66 -39.79
CA ARG A 42 34.53 -43.77 -38.92
C ARG A 42 34.06 -44.52 -37.67
N LEU A 43 33.93 -43.82 -36.54
CA LEU A 43 33.49 -44.40 -35.27
C LEU A 43 32.22 -45.27 -35.41
N GLY A 44 31.21 -44.75 -36.13
CA GLY A 44 29.95 -45.46 -36.37
C GLY A 44 30.12 -46.80 -37.12
N GLU A 45 30.97 -46.83 -38.14
CA GLU A 45 31.26 -48.05 -38.93
C GLU A 45 31.95 -49.13 -38.08
N ILE A 46 32.82 -48.71 -37.16
CA ILE A 46 33.53 -49.62 -36.24
C ILE A 46 32.53 -50.25 -35.27
N LEU A 47 31.62 -49.46 -34.71
CA LEU A 47 30.58 -49.93 -33.79
C LEU A 47 29.62 -50.91 -34.47
N VAL A 48 29.24 -50.64 -35.72
CA VAL A 48 28.38 -51.53 -36.51
C VAL A 48 29.12 -52.82 -36.88
N LYS A 49 30.37 -52.74 -37.35
CA LYS A 49 31.17 -53.93 -37.71
C LYS A 49 31.42 -54.85 -36.50
N LYS A 50 31.56 -54.30 -35.30
CA LYS A 50 31.73 -55.07 -34.05
C LYS A 50 30.41 -55.67 -33.54
N GLY A 51 29.27 -55.36 -34.17
CA GLY A 51 27.95 -55.84 -33.77
C GLY A 51 27.38 -55.14 -32.53
N TRP A 52 27.96 -54.02 -32.10
CA TRP A 52 27.53 -53.31 -30.89
C TRP A 52 26.33 -52.40 -31.13
N ILE A 53 26.15 -51.91 -32.35
CA ILE A 53 24.97 -51.15 -32.78
C ILE A 53 24.55 -51.63 -34.17
N ARG A 54 23.24 -51.72 -34.44
CA ARG A 54 22.72 -52.00 -35.79
C ARG A 54 22.83 -50.76 -36.68
N HIS A 55 23.12 -50.94 -37.97
CA HIS A 55 23.23 -49.83 -38.91
C HIS A 55 21.99 -48.92 -38.90
N GLN A 56 20.79 -49.49 -38.90
CA GLN A 56 19.54 -48.72 -38.89
C GLN A 56 19.39 -47.86 -37.61
N THR A 57 19.83 -48.37 -36.46
CA THR A 57 19.76 -47.65 -35.18
C THR A 57 20.71 -46.47 -35.14
N LEU A 58 21.91 -46.63 -35.69
CA LEU A 58 22.89 -45.55 -35.80
C LEU A 58 22.39 -44.44 -36.72
N ASP A 59 21.84 -44.81 -37.88
CA ASP A 59 21.29 -43.84 -38.84
C ASP A 59 20.11 -43.08 -38.25
N TYR A 60 19.17 -43.78 -37.61
CA TYR A 60 18.01 -43.18 -36.96
C TYR A 60 18.43 -42.15 -35.90
N LEU A 61 19.40 -42.50 -35.04
CA LEU A 61 19.87 -41.59 -34.00
C LEU A 61 20.57 -40.36 -34.59
N ILE A 62 21.35 -40.53 -35.65
CA ILE A 62 22.01 -39.41 -36.32
C ILE A 62 20.96 -38.47 -36.93
N GLU A 63 20.00 -39.02 -37.68
CA GLU A 63 19.02 -38.24 -38.43
C GLU A 63 17.98 -37.58 -37.53
N LYS A 64 17.44 -38.30 -36.55
CA LYS A 64 16.32 -37.81 -35.72
C LYS A 64 16.77 -37.07 -34.46
N VAL A 65 18.01 -37.26 -34.00
CA VAL A 65 18.47 -36.68 -32.73
C VAL A 65 19.69 -35.78 -32.93
N VAL A 66 20.78 -36.31 -33.50
CA VAL A 66 22.06 -35.58 -33.53
C VAL A 66 22.02 -34.38 -34.48
N LEU A 67 21.52 -34.55 -35.71
CA LEU A 67 21.48 -33.47 -36.70
C LEU A 67 20.51 -32.33 -36.33
N PRO A 68 19.28 -32.61 -35.85
CA PRO A 68 18.36 -31.56 -35.41
C PRO A 68 18.90 -30.77 -34.22
N GLU A 69 19.48 -31.43 -33.22
CA GLU A 69 20.03 -30.74 -32.05
C GLU A 69 21.23 -29.86 -32.43
N ARG A 70 22.14 -30.36 -33.29
CA ARG A 70 23.28 -29.56 -33.78
C ARG A 70 22.84 -28.38 -34.61
N SER A 71 21.80 -28.53 -35.43
CA SER A 71 21.23 -27.45 -36.23
C SER A 71 20.56 -26.41 -35.33
N SER A 72 19.81 -26.83 -34.32
CA SER A 72 19.21 -25.94 -33.31
C SER A 72 20.29 -25.16 -32.54
N GLN A 73 21.35 -25.82 -32.07
CA GLN A 73 22.46 -25.15 -31.40
C GLN A 73 23.23 -24.19 -32.32
N LYS A 74 23.40 -24.53 -33.60
CA LYS A 74 24.00 -23.63 -34.59
C LYS A 74 23.12 -22.40 -34.83
N ASN A 75 21.80 -22.60 -34.96
CA ASN A 75 20.84 -21.51 -35.14
C ASN A 75 20.79 -20.61 -33.90
N LEU A 76 20.79 -21.18 -32.68
CA LEU A 76 20.91 -20.39 -31.45
C LEU A 76 22.20 -19.57 -31.43
N ARG A 77 23.34 -20.16 -31.83
CA ARG A 77 24.61 -19.44 -31.89
C ARG A 77 24.61 -18.34 -32.94
N LEU A 78 23.96 -18.55 -34.09
CA LEU A 78 23.81 -17.54 -35.13
C LEU A 78 22.91 -16.39 -34.64
N VAL A 79 21.75 -16.70 -34.07
CA VAL A 79 20.85 -15.70 -33.45
C VAL A 79 21.56 -14.93 -32.35
N GLN A 80 22.37 -15.60 -31.52
CA GLN A 80 23.10 -14.96 -30.44
C GLN A 80 24.25 -14.11 -30.97
N LYS A 81 24.96 -14.53 -32.03
CA LYS A 81 25.95 -13.70 -32.73
C LYS A 81 25.33 -12.48 -33.39
N ASP A 82 24.18 -12.64 -34.05
CA ASP A 82 23.44 -11.54 -34.67
C ASP A 82 22.94 -10.57 -33.60
N TYR A 83 22.45 -11.06 -32.46
CA TYR A 83 22.11 -10.23 -31.30
C TYR A 83 23.31 -9.46 -30.76
N GLN A 84 24.48 -10.10 -30.69
CA GLN A 84 25.68 -9.49 -30.13
C GLN A 84 26.29 -8.47 -31.10
N HIS A 85 26.24 -8.74 -32.41
CA HIS A 85 26.57 -7.76 -33.45
C HIS A 85 25.57 -6.59 -33.49
N HIS A 86 24.28 -6.85 -33.24
CA HIS A 86 23.28 -5.79 -33.04
C HIS A 86 23.54 -5.00 -31.76
N LEU A 87 23.98 -5.61 -30.66
CA LEU A 87 24.31 -4.92 -29.41
C LEU A 87 25.59 -4.06 -29.50
N GLU A 88 26.57 -4.47 -30.32
CA GLU A 88 27.80 -3.68 -30.55
C GLU A 88 27.60 -2.54 -31.58
N SER A 89 26.63 -2.67 -32.50
CA SER A 89 26.26 -1.61 -33.46
C SER A 89 25.15 -0.68 -32.96
N VAL A 90 24.39 -1.10 -31.94
CA VAL A 90 23.47 -0.23 -31.21
C VAL A 90 24.28 0.55 -30.19
N ASN A 91 24.60 1.78 -30.55
CA ASN A 91 25.12 2.81 -29.66
C ASN A 91 24.30 2.78 -28.35
N THR A 92 24.90 2.35 -27.24
CA THR A 92 24.23 2.11 -25.95
C THR A 92 23.67 3.40 -25.32
N ASN A 93 23.81 4.54 -26.00
CA ASN A 93 23.14 5.80 -25.72
C ASN A 93 21.68 5.87 -26.21
N GLN A 94 21.18 4.85 -26.90
CA GLN A 94 19.75 4.69 -27.19
C GLN A 94 19.17 3.48 -26.44
N LEU A 95 19.32 3.47 -25.12
CA LEU A 95 18.26 2.91 -24.28
C LEU A 95 16.96 3.58 -24.74
N VAL A 96 16.00 2.79 -25.22
CA VAL A 96 14.65 3.27 -25.55
C VAL A 96 14.19 4.11 -24.37
N ASN A 97 14.24 5.43 -24.56
CA ASN A 97 13.85 6.40 -23.55
C ASN A 97 12.33 6.37 -23.58
N ILE A 98 11.72 5.32 -23.00
CA ILE A 98 10.27 5.27 -22.81
C ILE A 98 9.97 6.54 -22.01
N PRO A 99 9.28 7.53 -22.59
CA PRO A 99 9.05 8.78 -21.90
C PRO A 99 8.18 8.47 -20.69
N ARG A 100 8.81 8.38 -19.51
CA ARG A 100 8.11 8.32 -18.23
C ARG A 100 7.64 9.73 -17.95
N GLN A 101 6.35 9.97 -18.12
CA GLN A 101 5.77 11.22 -17.64
C GLN A 101 5.70 11.13 -16.11
N LYS A 102 6.50 11.98 -15.46
CA LYS A 102 6.46 12.18 -14.01
C LYS A 102 5.38 13.22 -13.74
N LEU A 103 4.26 12.79 -13.18
CA LEU A 103 3.23 13.70 -12.70
C LEU A 103 3.44 13.90 -11.20
N GLU A 104 3.79 15.11 -10.80
CA GLU A 104 3.93 15.50 -9.39
C GLU A 104 2.75 16.39 -9.01
N ILE A 105 1.88 15.88 -8.14
CA ILE A 105 0.73 16.63 -7.63
C ILE A 105 1.06 17.14 -6.24
N PRO A 106 1.28 18.46 -6.05
CA PRO A 106 1.55 19.02 -4.73
C PRO A 106 0.27 18.97 -3.86
N VAL A 107 0.42 18.53 -2.62
CA VAL A 107 -0.66 18.47 -1.64
C VAL A 107 -0.74 19.81 -0.93
N SER A 108 -1.72 20.64 -1.29
CA SER A 108 -1.91 21.96 -0.69
C SER A 108 -2.70 21.88 0.62
N PRO A 109 -2.19 22.41 1.76
CA PRO A 109 -2.89 22.38 3.05
C PRO A 109 -4.30 22.97 2.95
N TYR A 110 -4.42 24.14 2.31
CA TYR A 110 -5.69 24.86 2.18
C TYR A 110 -6.69 24.12 1.28
N LYS A 111 -6.26 23.63 0.11
CA LYS A 111 -7.19 22.95 -0.80
C LYS A 111 -7.69 21.63 -0.23
N THR A 112 -6.79 20.85 0.38
CA THR A 112 -7.13 19.56 1.00
C THR A 112 -8.11 19.75 2.14
N THR A 113 -7.80 20.61 3.10
CA THR A 113 -8.65 20.79 4.30
C THR A 113 -9.97 21.48 3.97
N ARG A 114 -10.02 22.36 2.97
CA ARG A 114 -11.27 22.93 2.47
C ARG A 114 -12.19 21.86 1.86
N LEU A 115 -11.64 20.91 1.09
CA LEU A 115 -12.41 19.78 0.57
C LEU A 115 -12.96 18.93 1.73
N LEU A 116 -12.10 18.57 2.69
CA LEU A 116 -12.51 17.80 3.87
C LEU A 116 -13.64 18.52 4.63
N PHE A 117 -13.48 19.82 4.90
CA PHE A 117 -14.50 20.64 5.56
C PHE A 117 -15.86 20.62 4.84
N TYR A 118 -15.87 20.79 3.51
CA TYR A 118 -17.14 20.75 2.77
C TYR A 118 -17.79 19.37 2.81
N ILE A 119 -17.01 18.29 2.84
CA ILE A 119 -17.55 16.94 3.04
C ILE A 119 -18.19 16.81 4.43
N ALA A 120 -17.51 17.27 5.49
CA ALA A 120 -18.05 17.23 6.86
C ALA A 120 -19.35 18.04 6.98
N VAL A 121 -19.42 19.23 6.39
CA VAL A 121 -20.65 20.05 6.37
C VAL A 121 -21.78 19.35 5.58
N ALA A 122 -21.45 18.71 4.46
CA ALA A 122 -22.42 17.95 3.68
C ALA A 122 -22.96 16.73 4.46
N LEU A 123 -22.09 16.03 5.20
CA LEU A 123 -22.49 14.92 6.07
C LEU A 123 -23.39 15.40 7.22
N LEU A 124 -23.06 16.52 7.87
CA LEU A 124 -23.93 17.13 8.87
C LEU A 124 -25.31 17.49 8.28
N GLY A 125 -25.35 18.11 7.10
CA GLY A 125 -26.62 18.40 6.41
C GLY A 125 -27.40 17.13 6.10
N ALA A 126 -26.73 16.09 5.63
CA ALA A 126 -27.33 14.80 5.30
C ALA A 126 -27.89 14.09 6.54
N HIS A 127 -27.16 14.12 7.66
CA HIS A 127 -27.61 13.65 8.98
C HIS A 127 -28.90 14.35 9.41
N LEU A 128 -28.91 15.70 9.42
CA LEU A 128 -30.07 16.47 9.86
C LEU A 128 -31.30 16.22 8.99
N VAL A 129 -31.12 16.08 7.67
CA VAL A 129 -32.21 15.72 6.76
C VAL A 129 -32.69 14.29 7.03
N GLY A 130 -31.78 13.33 7.18
CA GLY A 130 -32.09 11.94 7.51
C GLY A 130 -32.95 11.86 8.79
N GLN A 131 -32.47 12.49 9.86
CA GLN A 131 -33.14 12.53 11.16
C GLN A 131 -34.48 13.27 11.10
N PHE A 132 -34.59 14.36 10.33
CA PHE A 132 -35.88 15.02 10.10
C PHE A 132 -36.89 14.09 9.41
N THR A 133 -36.45 13.37 8.36
CA THR A 133 -37.35 12.47 7.64
C THR A 133 -37.83 11.32 8.53
N GLU A 134 -36.96 10.75 9.36
CA GLU A 134 -37.30 9.68 10.29
C GLU A 134 -38.32 10.11 11.34
N HIS A 135 -38.16 11.30 11.92
CA HIS A 135 -38.97 11.77 13.05
C HIS A 135 -40.27 12.47 12.65
N PHE A 136 -40.34 13.12 11.49
CA PHE A 136 -41.49 13.97 11.13
C PHE A 136 -42.26 13.53 9.88
N LEU A 137 -41.68 12.72 8.99
CA LEU A 137 -42.35 12.27 7.78
C LEU A 137 -42.95 10.87 7.93
N PRO A 138 -44.05 10.56 7.20
CA PRO A 138 -44.59 9.20 7.13
C PRO A 138 -43.56 8.19 6.62
N ASN A 139 -43.76 6.92 6.93
CA ASN A 139 -42.86 5.86 6.50
C ASN A 139 -42.89 5.69 4.97
N TYR A 140 -41.72 5.56 4.34
CA TYR A 140 -41.55 5.26 2.91
C TYR A 140 -40.40 4.27 2.70
N PHE A 141 -40.40 3.58 1.55
CA PHE A 141 -39.62 2.35 1.31
C PHE A 141 -38.12 2.40 1.68
N PHE A 142 -37.44 3.55 1.53
CA PHE A 142 -36.02 3.72 1.85
C PHE A 142 -35.73 4.67 3.02
N ARG A 143 -36.74 5.12 3.76
CA ARG A 143 -36.57 6.16 4.79
C ARG A 143 -35.52 5.77 5.83
N ASN A 144 -35.74 4.63 6.49
CA ASN A 144 -34.87 4.19 7.58
C ASN A 144 -33.47 3.86 7.08
N PHE A 145 -33.35 3.21 5.90
CA PHE A 145 -32.04 2.94 5.29
C PHE A 145 -31.24 4.22 5.05
N ILE A 146 -31.86 5.26 4.49
CA ILE A 146 -31.18 6.54 4.22
C ILE A 146 -30.83 7.24 5.54
N ALA A 147 -31.74 7.24 6.51
CA ALA A 147 -31.51 7.85 7.82
C ALA A 147 -30.35 7.17 8.55
N GLU A 148 -30.30 5.84 8.59
CA GLU A 148 -29.24 5.05 9.23
C GLU A 148 -27.87 5.24 8.55
N GLN A 149 -27.81 5.21 7.22
CA GLN A 149 -26.54 5.34 6.48
C GLN A 149 -25.91 6.74 6.54
N LEU A 150 -26.69 7.75 6.92
CA LEU A 150 -26.27 9.15 7.01
C LEU A 150 -26.29 9.69 8.45
N ASN A 151 -26.62 8.85 9.43
CA ASN A 151 -26.69 9.25 10.83
C ASN A 151 -25.27 9.39 11.40
N LEU A 152 -24.93 10.57 11.90
CA LEU A 152 -23.64 10.86 12.51
C LEU A 152 -23.43 10.11 13.84
N ASP A 153 -24.50 9.85 14.59
CA ASP A 153 -24.51 9.16 15.90
C ASP A 153 -24.46 7.63 15.79
N ARG A 154 -24.40 7.10 14.56
CA ARG A 154 -24.42 5.66 14.30
C ARG A 154 -23.09 5.21 13.75
N GLU A 155 -22.83 3.94 14.02
CA GLU A 155 -21.59 3.30 13.64
C GLU A 155 -21.73 2.44 12.38
N LEU A 156 -20.59 2.18 11.72
CA LEU A 156 -20.49 1.38 10.50
C LEU A 156 -21.24 1.98 9.29
N ASN A 157 -21.21 3.30 9.15
CA ASN A 157 -21.84 4.00 8.03
C ASN A 157 -20.87 4.96 7.29
N ILE A 158 -21.42 5.84 6.44
CA ILE A 158 -20.62 6.77 5.62
C ILE A 158 -19.89 7.80 6.50
N PRO A 159 -20.57 8.48 7.46
CA PRO A 159 -19.92 9.30 8.47
C PRO A 159 -18.76 8.62 9.22
N THR A 160 -18.96 7.44 9.80
CA THR A 160 -17.91 6.70 10.54
C THR A 160 -16.68 6.47 9.65
N LEU A 161 -16.90 6.04 8.39
CA LEU A 161 -15.80 5.84 7.44
C LEU A 161 -15.02 7.13 7.16
N TYR A 162 -15.73 8.26 7.11
CA TYR A 162 -15.11 9.57 6.89
C TYR A 162 -14.29 10.01 8.11
N ALA A 163 -14.85 9.93 9.32
CA ALA A 163 -14.15 10.27 10.57
C ALA A 163 -12.91 9.38 10.78
N MET A 164 -13.05 8.06 10.59
CA MET A 164 -11.93 7.11 10.59
C MET A 164 -10.86 7.51 9.56
N GLY A 165 -11.28 7.90 8.35
CA GLY A 165 -10.39 8.37 7.30
C GLY A 165 -9.59 9.62 7.71
N LEU A 166 -10.21 10.59 8.38
CA LEU A 166 -9.55 11.78 8.91
C LEU A 166 -8.47 11.42 9.95
N LEU A 167 -8.81 10.52 10.88
CA LEU A 167 -7.89 10.05 11.92
C LEU A 167 -6.72 9.26 11.33
N LEU A 168 -6.98 8.40 10.35
CA LEU A 168 -5.95 7.64 9.64
C LEU A 168 -5.02 8.53 8.82
N ILE A 169 -5.57 9.53 8.11
CA ILE A 169 -4.76 10.55 7.40
C ILE A 169 -3.86 11.27 8.41
N SER A 170 -4.39 11.67 9.55
CA SER A 170 -3.61 12.31 10.62
C SER A 170 -2.48 11.41 11.13
N SER A 171 -2.76 10.13 11.37
CA SER A 171 -1.77 9.13 11.77
C SER A 171 -0.64 8.99 10.73
N ILE A 172 -1.00 8.92 9.44
CA ILE A 172 -0.03 8.82 8.33
C ILE A 172 0.82 10.09 8.22
N LEU A 173 0.22 11.28 8.30
CA LEU A 173 0.94 12.54 8.26
C LEU A 173 1.92 12.67 9.43
N LEU A 174 1.51 12.27 10.64
CA LEU A 174 2.38 12.22 11.81
C LEU A 174 3.56 11.26 11.61
N ALA A 175 3.33 10.08 10.99
CA ALA A 175 4.39 9.14 10.66
C ALA A 175 5.38 9.71 9.63
N ILE A 176 4.88 10.44 8.62
CA ILE A 176 5.72 11.14 7.63
C ILE A 176 6.60 12.19 8.32
N VAL A 177 6.03 13.01 9.21
CA VAL A 177 6.79 14.00 10.00
C VAL A 177 7.83 13.30 10.88
N ALA A 178 7.45 12.21 11.56
CA ALA A 178 8.35 11.43 12.40
C ALA A 178 9.56 10.89 11.59
N TYR A 179 9.29 10.32 10.41
CA TYR A 179 10.33 9.79 9.52
C TYR A 179 11.28 10.88 9.04
N ALA A 180 10.75 12.02 8.59
CA ALA A 180 11.58 13.13 8.15
C ALA A 180 12.44 13.73 9.28
N LYS A 181 11.90 13.78 10.51
CA LYS A 181 12.64 14.17 11.71
C LYS A 181 13.72 13.16 12.08
N HIS A 182 13.48 11.87 11.88
CA HIS A 182 14.44 10.81 12.13
C HIS A 182 15.65 10.92 11.19
N VAL A 183 15.41 11.15 9.89
CA VAL A 183 16.48 11.38 8.90
C VAL A 183 17.37 12.58 9.27
N ARG A 184 16.82 13.58 9.97
CA ARG A 184 17.56 14.77 10.45
C ARG A 184 18.20 14.61 11.83
N GLY A 185 18.07 13.45 12.47
CA GLY A 185 18.64 13.20 13.81
C GLY A 185 17.96 13.97 14.95
N ASP A 186 16.68 14.35 14.79
CA ASP A 186 15.96 15.13 15.81
C ASP A 186 15.58 14.26 17.02
N ARG A 187 15.72 14.81 18.24
CA ARG A 187 15.38 14.10 19.49
C ARG A 187 13.86 13.94 19.68
N GLN A 188 13.04 14.72 18.97
CA GLN A 188 11.59 14.73 19.13
C GLN A 188 10.86 13.62 18.36
N VAL A 189 11.55 12.79 17.58
CA VAL A 189 10.97 11.71 16.76
C VAL A 189 10.01 10.83 17.55
N ARG A 190 10.37 10.46 18.78
CA ARG A 190 9.54 9.59 19.64
C ARG A 190 8.15 10.17 19.91
N HIS A 191 8.02 11.49 20.02
CA HIS A 191 6.72 12.14 20.27
C HIS A 191 5.84 12.09 19.02
N TRP A 192 6.42 12.32 17.83
CA TRP A 192 5.70 12.20 16.57
C TRP A 192 5.25 10.76 16.30
N VAL A 193 6.09 9.77 16.59
CA VAL A 193 5.72 8.35 16.52
C VAL A 193 4.60 8.02 17.51
N ALA A 194 4.71 8.48 18.76
CA ALA A 194 3.68 8.24 19.77
C ALA A 194 2.32 8.84 19.36
N LEU A 195 2.30 10.07 18.85
CA LEU A 195 1.07 10.69 18.32
C LEU A 195 0.52 9.90 17.13
N SER A 196 1.37 9.44 16.21
CA SER A 196 0.92 8.64 15.06
C SER A 196 0.21 7.35 15.51
N ILE A 197 0.77 6.67 16.53
CA ILE A 197 0.15 5.48 17.13
C ILE A 197 -1.16 5.84 17.83
N ILE A 198 -1.21 6.93 18.60
CA ILE A 198 -2.45 7.38 19.26
C ILE A 198 -3.56 7.63 18.23
N PHE A 199 -3.29 8.36 17.16
CA PHE A 199 -4.28 8.60 16.11
C PHE A 199 -4.68 7.33 15.35
N LEU A 200 -3.79 6.35 15.22
CA LEU A 200 -4.14 5.04 14.68
C LEU A 200 -5.09 4.30 15.62
N CYS A 201 -4.84 4.33 16.93
CA CYS A 201 -5.74 3.75 17.92
C CYS A 201 -7.11 4.43 17.92
N LEU A 202 -7.17 5.76 17.82
CA LEU A 202 -8.43 6.50 17.67
C LEU A 202 -9.17 6.12 16.39
N ALA A 203 -8.46 5.96 15.26
CA ALA A 203 -9.08 5.52 14.01
C ALA A 203 -9.64 4.09 14.09
N ILE A 204 -9.06 3.23 14.93
CA ILE A 204 -9.58 1.88 15.19
C ILE A 204 -10.78 1.97 16.12
N ASP A 205 -10.70 2.81 17.16
CA ASP A 205 -11.79 3.07 18.10
C ASP A 205 -13.05 3.49 17.36
N GLU A 206 -12.95 4.42 16.42
CA GLU A 206 -14.04 4.88 15.54
C GLU A 206 -14.85 3.76 14.88
N ILE A 207 -14.24 2.64 14.48
CA ILE A 207 -15.00 1.51 13.88
C ILE A 207 -15.50 0.54 14.95
N THR A 208 -14.76 0.42 16.05
CA THR A 208 -15.04 -0.58 17.08
C THR A 208 -15.96 -0.06 18.18
N SER A 209 -16.11 1.26 18.28
CA SER A 209 -16.88 1.98 19.28
C SER A 209 -16.49 1.53 20.68
N LEU A 210 -15.17 1.40 20.93
CA LEU A 210 -14.69 0.84 22.20
C LEU A 210 -15.05 1.78 23.34
N HIS A 211 -14.96 3.09 23.14
CA HIS A 211 -15.36 4.08 24.13
C HIS A 211 -16.85 3.96 24.50
N GLU A 212 -17.74 3.77 23.52
CA GLU A 212 -19.16 3.51 23.80
C GLU A 212 -19.37 2.23 24.62
N ARG A 213 -18.69 1.14 24.23
CA ARG A 213 -18.79 -0.16 24.93
C ARG A 213 -18.27 -0.10 26.36
N MET A 214 -17.42 0.88 26.69
CA MET A 214 -16.94 1.10 28.05
C MET A 214 -17.97 1.81 28.94
N THR A 215 -18.96 2.50 28.37
CA THR A 215 -19.97 3.24 29.12
C THR A 215 -20.73 2.35 30.11
N ASP A 216 -21.34 1.26 29.66
CA ASP A 216 -22.20 0.43 30.52
C ASP A 216 -21.46 -0.23 31.70
N PRO A 217 -20.28 -0.85 31.47
CA PRO A 217 -19.47 -1.38 32.57
C PRO A 217 -19.06 -0.29 33.58
N LEU A 218 -18.60 0.88 33.11
CA LEU A 218 -18.14 1.95 34.00
C LEU A 218 -19.31 2.59 34.76
N ARG A 219 -20.43 2.81 34.09
CA ARG A 219 -21.64 3.39 34.68
C ARG A 219 -22.16 2.51 35.81
N SER A 220 -22.22 1.20 35.60
CA SER A 220 -22.67 0.25 36.63
C SER A 220 -21.69 0.12 37.80
N MET A 221 -20.37 0.20 37.55
CA MET A 221 -19.36 0.15 38.60
C MET A 221 -19.30 1.43 39.45
N LEU A 222 -19.47 2.59 38.83
CA LEU A 222 -19.28 3.90 39.46
C LEU A 222 -20.59 4.60 39.83
N ASN A 223 -21.74 4.01 39.48
CA ASN A 223 -23.09 4.58 39.64
C ASN A 223 -23.21 6.01 39.08
N THR A 224 -22.63 6.24 37.89
CA THR A 224 -22.65 7.56 37.26
C THR A 224 -24.03 7.90 36.68
N ASN A 225 -24.35 9.19 36.61
CA ASN A 225 -25.60 9.71 36.09
C ASN A 225 -25.43 11.15 35.56
N GLY A 226 -26.49 11.67 34.92
CA GLY A 226 -26.56 13.02 34.38
C GLY A 226 -25.48 13.27 33.35
N TRP A 227 -24.59 14.21 33.63
CA TRP A 227 -23.47 14.59 32.75
C TRP A 227 -22.45 13.47 32.52
N LEU A 228 -22.46 12.43 33.36
CA LEU A 228 -21.62 11.23 33.22
C LEU A 228 -22.47 10.01 32.86
N HIS A 229 -23.59 10.23 32.16
CA HIS A 229 -24.41 9.14 31.60
C HIS A 229 -23.57 8.25 30.68
N TYR A 230 -22.78 8.87 29.80
CA TYR A 230 -21.71 8.22 29.03
C TYR A 230 -20.44 8.19 29.89
N ALA A 231 -20.26 7.09 30.63
CA ALA A 231 -19.25 7.00 31.69
C ALA A 231 -17.82 6.89 31.17
N TRP A 232 -17.61 6.59 29.88
CA TRP A 232 -16.28 6.57 29.27
C TRP A 232 -15.60 7.96 29.26
N ILE A 233 -16.38 9.03 29.40
CA ILE A 233 -15.87 10.40 29.61
C ILE A 233 -14.82 10.43 30.73
N ILE A 234 -14.97 9.62 31.78
CA ILE A 234 -14.01 9.55 32.89
C ILE A 234 -12.61 9.10 32.41
N PRO A 235 -12.42 7.89 31.83
CA PRO A 235 -11.13 7.53 31.25
C PRO A 235 -10.70 8.46 30.11
N GLY A 236 -11.62 9.02 29.32
CA GLY A 236 -11.33 10.03 28.30
C GLY A 236 -10.64 11.28 28.86
N ILE A 237 -11.17 11.87 29.93
CA ILE A 237 -10.57 13.02 30.63
C ILE A 237 -9.17 12.66 31.15
N VAL A 238 -9.03 11.49 31.79
CA VAL A 238 -7.73 11.04 32.31
C VAL A 238 -6.72 10.91 31.16
N PHE A 239 -7.12 10.30 30.05
CA PHE A 239 -6.29 10.15 28.85
C PHE A 239 -5.85 11.50 28.29
N VAL A 240 -6.76 12.48 28.15
CA VAL A 240 -6.45 13.83 27.68
C VAL A 240 -5.46 14.53 28.61
N LEU A 241 -5.67 14.45 29.93
CA LEU A 241 -4.75 15.05 30.91
C LEU A 241 -3.35 14.43 30.83
N VAL A 242 -3.25 13.10 30.72
CA VAL A 242 -1.96 12.41 30.54
C VAL A 242 -1.30 12.85 29.24
N CYS A 243 -2.03 12.92 28.12
CA CYS A 243 -1.50 13.41 26.86
C CYS A 243 -0.97 14.85 26.98
N LEU A 244 -1.74 15.77 27.58
CA LEU A 244 -1.30 17.15 27.77
C LEU A 244 -0.01 17.23 28.59
N LEU A 245 0.12 16.45 29.66
CA LEU A 245 1.32 16.42 30.49
C LEU A 245 2.54 15.85 29.75
N VAL A 246 2.38 14.70 29.07
CA VAL A 246 3.44 14.03 28.32
C VAL A 246 3.92 14.89 27.15
N PHE A 247 2.99 15.49 26.42
CA PHE A 247 3.28 16.28 25.22
C PHE A 247 3.48 17.77 25.49
N ALA A 248 3.33 18.28 26.73
CA ALA A 248 3.49 19.71 27.05
C ALA A 248 4.84 20.28 26.61
N LYS A 249 5.94 19.57 26.90
CA LYS A 249 7.30 20.00 26.51
C LYS A 249 7.47 19.94 24.99
N PHE A 250 6.92 18.91 24.35
CA PHE A 250 6.93 18.76 22.91
C PHE A 250 6.19 19.91 22.22
N LEU A 251 4.95 20.21 22.64
CA LEU A 251 4.14 21.31 22.12
C LEU A 251 4.83 22.66 22.30
N LYS A 252 5.47 22.91 23.45
CA LYS A 252 6.22 24.16 23.69
C LYS A 252 7.36 24.37 22.69
N ASN A 253 7.99 23.30 22.23
CA ASN A 253 9.13 23.35 21.30
C ASN A 253 8.72 23.43 19.82
N LEU A 254 7.42 23.33 19.50
CA LEU A 254 6.95 23.50 18.12
C LEU A 254 6.94 24.97 17.69
N PRO A 255 7.08 25.26 16.38
CA PRO A 255 6.86 26.60 15.84
C PRO A 255 5.51 27.17 16.29
N SER A 256 5.46 28.47 16.59
CA SER A 256 4.28 29.12 17.18
C SER A 256 2.99 28.88 16.40
N LYS A 257 3.05 28.96 15.06
CA LYS A 257 1.92 28.70 14.17
C LYS A 257 1.41 27.26 14.29
N THR A 258 2.30 26.27 14.15
CA THR A 258 1.94 24.85 14.28
C THR A 258 1.38 24.56 15.67
N ARG A 259 2.00 25.09 16.72
CA ARG A 259 1.54 24.92 18.10
C ARG A 259 0.13 25.46 18.30
N GLN A 260 -0.16 26.67 17.84
CA GLN A 260 -1.48 27.29 17.98
C GLN A 260 -2.56 26.50 17.24
N LEU A 261 -2.27 26.02 16.02
CA LEU A 261 -3.22 25.22 15.25
C LEU A 261 -3.49 23.85 15.89
N ILE A 262 -2.45 23.18 16.40
CA ILE A 262 -2.63 21.90 17.11
C ILE A 262 -3.41 22.09 18.41
N LEU A 263 -3.16 23.16 19.16
CA LEU A 263 -3.93 23.47 20.36
C LEU A 263 -5.39 23.79 20.03
N LEU A 264 -5.64 24.58 18.98
CA LEU A 264 -6.99 24.89 18.53
C LEU A 264 -7.74 23.62 18.10
N ALA A 265 -7.10 22.76 17.31
CA ALA A 265 -7.64 21.47 16.91
C ALA A 265 -8.00 20.60 18.12
N GLY A 266 -7.07 20.48 19.08
CA GLY A 266 -7.29 19.71 20.30
C GLY A 266 -8.43 20.25 21.16
N VAL A 267 -8.54 21.57 21.31
CA VAL A 267 -9.65 22.20 22.06
C VAL A 267 -10.99 21.92 21.39
N ILE A 268 -11.08 22.06 20.06
CA ILE A 268 -12.32 21.82 19.32
C ILE A 268 -12.72 20.34 19.41
N PHE A 269 -11.78 19.42 19.17
CA PHE A 269 -12.01 17.97 19.26
C PHE A 269 -12.49 17.56 20.67
N VAL A 270 -11.73 17.94 21.71
CA VAL A 270 -12.08 17.61 23.11
C VAL A 270 -13.39 18.25 23.55
N SER A 271 -13.75 19.41 22.98
CA SER A 271 -15.05 20.03 23.28
C SER A 271 -16.22 19.22 22.72
N GLY A 272 -16.06 18.54 21.58
CA GLY A 272 -17.00 17.53 21.08
C GLY A 272 -17.02 16.31 21.99
N ALA A 273 -15.95 15.53 21.93
CA ALA A 273 -15.76 14.21 22.54
C ALA A 273 -15.92 14.13 24.07
N ILE A 274 -15.94 15.25 24.78
CA ILE A 274 -16.12 15.28 26.24
C ILE A 274 -17.19 16.30 26.61
N GLY A 275 -17.11 17.50 26.05
CA GLY A 275 -18.00 18.60 26.43
C GLY A 275 -19.43 18.41 25.93
N ILE A 276 -19.60 18.27 24.61
CA ILE A 276 -20.91 18.12 23.98
C ILE A 276 -21.47 16.74 24.31
N GLU A 277 -20.64 15.71 24.36
CA GLU A 277 -21.10 14.38 24.77
C GLU A 277 -21.66 14.37 26.20
N ALA A 278 -21.03 15.07 27.16
CA ALA A 278 -21.58 15.20 28.51
C ALA A 278 -22.97 15.87 28.51
N ILE A 279 -23.18 16.85 27.62
CA ILE A 279 -24.49 17.49 27.41
C ILE A 279 -25.48 16.48 26.80
N GLY A 280 -25.04 15.73 25.78
CA GLY A 280 -25.79 14.67 25.12
C GLY A 280 -26.25 13.61 26.10
N GLY A 281 -25.36 13.13 26.97
CA GLY A 281 -25.66 12.14 28.00
C GLY A 281 -26.65 12.63 29.06
N TYR A 282 -26.52 13.88 29.51
CA TYR A 282 -27.51 14.48 30.39
C TYR A 282 -28.88 14.57 29.71
N TYR A 283 -28.91 15.00 28.44
CA TYR A 283 -30.13 15.10 27.66
C TYR A 283 -30.78 13.73 27.43
N ALA A 284 -30.00 12.72 27.02
CA ALA A 284 -30.42 11.34 26.80
C ALA A 284 -31.05 10.73 28.04
N GLN A 285 -30.49 10.99 29.23
CA GLN A 285 -31.07 10.50 30.48
C GLN A 285 -32.47 11.08 30.75
N VAL A 286 -32.70 12.35 30.43
CA VAL A 286 -33.95 13.06 30.77
C VAL A 286 -35.02 12.86 29.69
N TYR A 287 -34.64 12.89 28.41
CA TYR A 287 -35.55 12.93 27.27
C TYR A 287 -35.47 11.68 26.39
N GLY A 288 -34.54 10.77 26.64
CA GLY A 288 -34.21 9.65 25.78
C GLY A 288 -33.37 10.05 24.56
N GLU A 289 -32.92 9.05 23.80
CA GLU A 289 -32.08 9.22 22.61
C GLU A 289 -32.91 9.29 21.32
N GLN A 290 -34.13 8.73 21.34
CA GLN A 290 -34.99 8.58 20.15
C GLN A 290 -35.81 9.85 19.87
N ASN A 291 -35.13 10.99 19.70
CA ASN A 291 -35.77 12.26 19.36
C ASN A 291 -34.82 13.21 18.60
N MET A 292 -35.43 14.16 17.88
CA MET A 292 -34.71 15.16 17.08
C MET A 292 -33.76 16.03 17.91
N GLY A 293 -34.07 16.30 19.18
CA GLY A 293 -33.20 17.11 20.04
C GLY A 293 -31.88 16.41 20.34
N TYR A 294 -31.93 15.12 20.66
CA TYR A 294 -30.73 14.31 20.83
C TYR A 294 -29.93 14.20 19.52
N ALA A 295 -30.60 13.93 18.40
CA ALA A 295 -29.96 13.87 17.08
C ALA A 295 -29.24 15.17 16.68
N LEU A 296 -29.75 16.34 17.08
CA LEU A 296 -29.09 17.62 16.89
C LEU A 296 -27.82 17.75 17.74
N ILE A 297 -27.86 17.31 19.00
CA ILE A 297 -26.71 17.37 19.91
C ILE A 297 -25.59 16.46 19.38
N ALA A 298 -25.92 15.20 19.07
CA ALA A 298 -24.96 14.25 18.50
C ALA A 298 -24.39 14.75 17.16
N GLY A 299 -25.21 15.34 16.29
CA GLY A 299 -24.71 15.94 15.05
C GLY A 299 -23.70 17.08 15.27
N ILE A 300 -23.87 17.88 16.32
CA ILE A 300 -22.93 18.95 16.69
C ILE A 300 -21.65 18.36 17.29
N GLU A 301 -21.78 17.35 18.14
CA GLU A 301 -20.66 16.60 18.74
C GLU A 301 -19.72 16.07 17.67
N GLU A 302 -20.26 15.24 16.77
CA GLU A 302 -19.55 14.61 15.67
C GLU A 302 -18.92 15.62 14.71
N PHE A 303 -19.64 16.72 14.44
CA PHE A 303 -19.09 17.79 13.63
C PHE A 303 -17.90 18.49 14.31
N PHE A 304 -17.94 18.69 15.64
CA PHE A 304 -16.83 19.26 16.39
C PHE A 304 -15.61 18.35 16.36
N GLU A 305 -15.80 17.04 16.51
CA GLU A 305 -14.71 16.07 16.41
C GLU A 305 -14.06 16.10 15.03
N MET A 306 -14.86 15.95 13.96
CA MET A 306 -14.36 16.04 12.59
C MET A 306 -13.65 17.37 12.32
N LEU A 307 -14.22 18.50 12.76
CA LEU A 307 -13.63 19.82 12.57
C LEU A 307 -12.28 19.94 13.28
N GLY A 308 -12.17 19.42 14.51
CA GLY A 308 -10.92 19.36 15.25
C GLY A 308 -9.84 18.60 14.48
N VAL A 309 -10.17 17.42 13.95
CA VAL A 309 -9.22 16.61 13.15
C VAL A 309 -8.87 17.30 11.82
N ILE A 310 -9.81 17.96 11.15
CA ILE A 310 -9.54 18.72 9.90
C ILE A 310 -8.55 19.87 10.16
N ILE A 311 -8.72 20.62 11.26
CA ILE A 311 -7.77 21.67 11.66
C ILE A 311 -6.41 21.06 11.99
N PHE A 312 -6.38 19.88 12.61
CA PHE A 312 -5.15 19.16 12.88
C PHE A 312 -4.42 18.73 11.59
N ILE A 313 -5.15 18.20 10.60
CA ILE A 313 -4.60 17.88 9.27
C ILE A 313 -4.03 19.13 8.61
N TYR A 314 -4.73 20.27 8.70
CA TYR A 314 -4.21 21.55 8.20
C TYR A 314 -2.90 21.93 8.90
N ALA A 315 -2.84 21.79 10.23
CA ALA A 315 -1.65 22.07 11.01
C ALA A 315 -0.45 21.20 10.58
N LEU A 316 -0.67 19.91 10.35
CA LEU A 316 0.36 18.97 9.91
C LEU A 316 0.83 19.27 8.49
N LEU A 317 -0.09 19.45 7.54
CA LEU A 317 0.27 19.80 6.16
C LEU A 317 1.01 21.14 6.09
N SER A 318 0.56 22.15 6.82
CA SER A 318 1.28 23.44 6.91
C SER A 318 2.65 23.28 7.55
N HIS A 319 2.80 22.43 8.58
CA HIS A 319 4.09 22.14 9.18
C HIS A 319 5.04 21.44 8.18
N ILE A 320 4.52 20.52 7.36
CA ILE A 320 5.26 19.82 6.31
C ILE A 320 5.73 20.81 5.23
N ASP A 321 4.85 21.70 4.78
CA ASP A 321 5.18 22.76 3.82
C ASP A 321 6.31 23.66 4.32
N ASP A 322 6.18 24.18 5.54
CA ASP A 322 7.15 25.12 6.11
C ASP A 322 8.49 24.45 6.47
N ALA A 323 8.47 23.25 7.06
CA ALA A 323 9.68 22.63 7.62
C ALA A 323 10.41 21.69 6.64
N MET A 324 9.73 21.22 5.59
CA MET A 324 10.20 20.11 4.76
C MET A 324 10.12 20.36 3.24
N LYS A 325 9.83 21.59 2.82
CA LYS A 325 9.63 21.99 1.40
C LYS A 325 8.40 21.35 0.75
N GLY A 326 7.42 20.96 1.56
CA GLY A 326 6.12 20.47 1.13
C GLY A 326 6.04 18.99 0.79
N LEU A 327 4.79 18.56 0.52
CA LEU A 327 4.43 17.18 0.18
C LEU A 327 3.89 17.11 -1.24
N SER A 328 4.39 16.17 -2.04
CA SER A 328 3.89 15.89 -3.39
C SER A 328 3.68 14.40 -3.61
N VAL A 329 2.56 14.03 -4.22
CA VAL A 329 2.33 12.66 -4.70
C VAL A 329 2.90 12.53 -6.09
N ARG A 330 3.84 11.60 -6.28
CA ARG A 330 4.49 11.35 -7.57
C ARG A 330 3.88 10.10 -8.22
N PHE A 331 3.36 10.25 -9.43
CA PHE A 331 2.93 9.16 -10.30
C PHE A 331 3.95 8.97 -11.43
N GLU A 332 4.42 7.74 -11.63
CA GLU A 332 5.21 7.37 -12.79
C GLU A 332 4.32 6.62 -13.78
N ILE A 333 3.93 7.28 -14.87
CA ILE A 333 3.12 6.65 -15.93
C ILE A 333 4.05 6.14 -17.02
N VAL A 334 4.04 4.83 -17.26
CA VAL A 334 4.78 4.20 -18.36
C VAL A 334 3.93 4.26 -19.63
N ALA A 335 4.26 5.16 -20.55
CA ALA A 335 3.58 5.25 -21.83
C ALA A 335 3.99 4.07 -22.74
N HIS A 336 3.08 3.13 -22.98
CA HIS A 336 3.23 2.15 -24.06
C HIS A 336 2.63 2.74 -25.34
N ARG A 337 3.47 3.14 -26.31
CA ARG A 337 2.98 3.41 -27.67
C ARG A 337 2.73 2.06 -28.35
N PRO A 338 1.51 1.74 -28.83
CA PRO A 338 1.33 0.61 -29.72
C PRO A 338 2.15 0.86 -31.01
N PRO A 339 2.77 -0.18 -31.60
CA PRO A 339 3.54 -0.02 -32.83
C PRO A 339 2.63 0.51 -33.94
N ASN A 340 3.10 1.56 -34.62
CA ASN A 340 2.43 2.13 -35.79
C ASN A 340 2.12 1.00 -36.79
N THR A 341 0.85 0.74 -37.06
CA THR A 341 0.43 -0.05 -38.21
C THR A 341 0.85 0.73 -39.46
N VAL A 342 1.90 0.26 -40.12
CA VAL A 342 2.29 0.74 -41.45
C VAL A 342 1.14 0.40 -42.39
N HIS A 343 0.37 1.41 -42.81
CA HIS A 343 -0.50 1.25 -43.97
C HIS A 343 0.40 1.18 -45.21
N SER A 344 0.58 -0.04 -45.74
CA SER A 344 1.09 -0.24 -47.09
C SER A 344 0.03 0.24 -48.09
N SER A 345 0.35 1.29 -48.84
CA SER A 345 -0.36 1.68 -50.08
C SER A 345 0.20 0.90 -51.26
#